data_AF-A0A534JE39-F1
#
_entry.id   AF-A0A534JE39-F1
#
_cell.length_a   1.000
_cell.length_b   1.000
_cell.length_c   1.000
_cell.angle_alpha   90.00
_cell.angle_beta   90.00
_cell.angle_gamma   90.00
#
_symmetry.space_group_name_H-M   'P 1'
#
loop_
_entity.id
_entity.type
_entity.pdbx_description
1 polymer ?
#
loop_
_entity_poly.entity_id
_entity_poly.type
_entity_poly.pdbx_seq_one_letter_code
_entity_poly.pdbx_strand_id
1 'polypeptide(L)'
;NARGGSHTDGGAFVFSVQEFGDGMYLRCTNKFGEPVTAGLVQNGGALHAAEPVDLDSITEDLTEKISEGDAMGGFETVTAAIPALEFDDLRELLEDLRSRALERRAQLRAILQEELFDFLRALRGFGTGLSFMGWEDRSRIQGPKSADEILVVDARGFPPEGDAGLHQLVVDAYHLGWKRVIAFDLTGQRFLGCGLGANSQEFRLDLYGSPGDYLGSGLDGAEVHVHANGQDQMAQIMKAGKLVVYGDLGQTFMYAAKGGEVYVKGHVAGRPLINAVGKPRVVINGTALDYLAESFMAGDPNKGGGFVVLNGIRVRDDGTLEDLETPYPGGNLFSLASGGAIFMRDPRRLVGADQLNGGQLDSLSDEDWELIRPYLEENERLFGIRVKELLTVDGARRPPHTVYRKVKAVALKVLAHTGL
;
A
#
# COMPACT_ATOMS: atom_id res chain seq x y z
N ASN A 1 -7.76 -2.80 38.94
CA ASN A 1 -8.88 -3.66 39.41
C ASN A 1 -9.95 -3.79 38.34
N ALA A 2 -9.75 -4.67 37.36
CA ALA A 2 -10.81 -5.07 36.43
C ALA A 2 -11.65 -6.16 37.12
N ARG A 3 -12.97 -5.95 37.21
CA ARG A 3 -13.92 -6.93 37.77
C ARG A 3 -14.75 -7.51 36.62
N GLY A 4 -14.50 -8.78 36.29
CA GLY A 4 -15.38 -9.60 35.46
C GLY A 4 -16.00 -10.70 36.32
N GLY A 5 -17.33 -10.86 36.25
CA GLY A 5 -18.09 -11.81 37.03
C GLY A 5 -18.52 -13.03 36.22
N SER A 6 -18.20 -14.20 36.76
CA SER A 6 -18.88 -15.49 36.70
C SER A 6 -19.36 -16.09 35.36
N HIS A 7 -18.72 -17.20 34.98
CA HIS A 7 -19.40 -18.32 34.31
C HIS A 7 -19.27 -19.49 35.29
N THR A 8 -20.26 -19.73 36.15
CA THR A 8 -20.22 -20.85 37.10
C THR A 8 -18.85 -21.16 37.79
N ASP A 9 -17.95 -20.21 38.13
CA ASP A 9 -18.07 -18.74 38.23
C ASP A 9 -16.76 -17.97 37.98
N GLY A 10 -15.96 -18.35 36.99
CA GLY A 10 -14.81 -17.56 36.50
C GLY A 10 -13.83 -17.15 37.62
N GLY A 11 -12.90 -18.04 37.94
CA GLY A 11 -11.88 -17.81 38.96
C GLY A 11 -11.10 -16.52 38.68
N ALA A 12 -11.50 -15.41 39.29
CA ALA A 12 -10.66 -14.23 39.34
C ALA A 12 -9.52 -14.57 40.29
N PHE A 13 -8.36 -14.84 39.69
CA PHE A 13 -7.11 -15.01 40.40
C PHE A 13 -6.48 -13.65 40.61
N VAL A 14 -6.08 -13.38 41.85
CA VAL A 14 -5.28 -12.22 42.19
C VAL A 14 -3.86 -12.71 42.35
N PHE A 15 -2.99 -12.25 41.46
CA PHE A 15 -1.56 -12.42 41.58
C PHE A 15 -0.98 -11.19 42.28
N SER A 16 -0.28 -11.41 43.38
CA SER A 16 0.38 -10.36 44.13
C SER A 16 1.83 -10.76 44.39
N VAL A 17 2.76 -9.82 44.25
CA VAL A 17 4.16 -10.04 44.61
C VAL A 17 4.32 -9.61 46.07
N GLN A 18 4.82 -10.50 46.93
CA GLN A 18 5.04 -10.23 48.35
C GLN A 18 6.51 -10.49 48.71
N GLU A 19 7.10 -9.62 49.52
CA GLU A 19 8.40 -9.88 50.14
C GLU A 19 8.25 -10.93 51.25
N PHE A 20 9.13 -11.93 51.26
CA PHE A 20 9.21 -12.91 52.34
C PHE A 20 10.67 -13.30 52.59
N GLY A 21 11.26 -12.86 53.70
CA GLY A 21 12.71 -12.97 53.89
C GLY A 21 13.45 -12.05 52.90
N ASP A 22 14.52 -12.54 52.27
CA ASP A 22 15.36 -11.77 51.32
C ASP A 22 14.89 -11.87 49.85
N GLY A 23 13.64 -12.30 49.60
CA GLY A 23 13.13 -12.56 48.25
C GLY A 23 11.70 -12.06 48.00
N MET A 24 11.37 -11.92 46.72
CA MET A 24 10.03 -11.61 46.21
C MET A 24 9.34 -12.89 45.73
N TYR A 25 8.10 -13.13 46.16
CA TYR A 25 7.35 -14.33 45.81
C TYR A 25 5.99 -13.97 45.22
N LEU A 26 5.60 -14.68 44.16
CA LEU A 26 4.30 -14.52 43.53
C LEU A 26 3.26 -15.35 44.27
N ARG A 27 2.29 -14.69 44.90
CA ARG A 27 1.15 -15.31 45.58
C ARG A 27 -0.09 -15.23 44.70
N CYS A 28 -0.68 -16.38 44.42
CA CYS A 28 -1.98 -16.50 43.76
C CYS A 28 -3.08 -16.78 44.80
N THR A 29 -4.11 -15.95 44.83
CA THR A 29 -5.31 -16.19 45.63
C THR A 29 -6.55 -16.19 44.74
N ASN A 30 -7.59 -16.91 45.16
CA ASN A 30 -8.91 -16.72 44.57
C ASN A 30 -9.47 -15.34 44.98
N LYS A 31 -10.62 -14.96 44.40
CA LYS A 31 -11.31 -13.69 44.69
C LYS A 31 -11.73 -13.49 46.15
N PHE A 32 -11.66 -14.53 46.98
CA PHE A 32 -11.97 -14.50 48.40
C PHE A 32 -10.71 -14.44 49.29
N GLY A 33 -9.51 -14.35 48.69
CA GLY A 33 -8.24 -14.26 49.40
C GLY A 33 -7.66 -15.60 49.84
N GLU A 34 -8.30 -16.72 49.49
CA GLU A 34 -7.80 -18.04 49.82
C GLU A 34 -6.62 -18.40 48.88
N PRO A 35 -5.50 -18.89 49.41
CA PRO A 35 -4.37 -19.33 48.59
C PRO A 35 -4.81 -20.44 47.64
N VAL A 36 -4.60 -20.22 46.35
CA VAL A 36 -4.75 -21.28 45.35
C VAL A 36 -3.37 -21.86 45.15
N THR A 37 -3.14 -23.04 45.71
CA THR A 37 -1.94 -23.82 45.42
C THR A 37 -2.24 -24.71 44.22
N ALA A 38 -1.35 -24.70 43.22
CA ALA A 38 -1.35 -25.78 42.25
C ALA A 38 -1.04 -27.04 43.05
N GLY A 39 -2.00 -27.95 43.19
CA GLY A 39 -1.85 -29.23 43.88
C GLY A 39 -0.89 -30.16 43.14
N LEU A 40 0.33 -29.68 42.90
CA LEU A 40 1.44 -30.46 42.41
C LEU A 40 1.81 -31.41 43.55
N VAL A 41 1.20 -32.59 43.53
CA VAL A 41 2.02 -33.78 43.65
C VAL A 41 3.19 -33.52 42.71
N GLN A 42 4.40 -33.37 43.26
CA GLN A 42 5.60 -33.51 42.45
C GLN A 42 5.46 -34.88 41.81
N ASN A 43 4.95 -34.91 40.56
CA ASN A 43 5.05 -36.08 39.74
C ASN A 43 6.55 -36.31 39.65
N GLY A 44 7.03 -37.27 40.43
CA GLY A 44 8.37 -37.80 40.39
C GLY A 44 8.62 -38.56 39.08
N GLY A 45 8.24 -37.97 37.95
CA GLY A 45 9.02 -38.12 36.74
C GLY A 45 10.24 -37.24 36.98
N ALA A 46 11.42 -37.85 36.98
CA ALA A 46 12.66 -37.10 36.88
C ALA A 46 12.47 -35.98 35.84
N LEU A 47 13.01 -34.78 36.11
CA LEU A 47 13.54 -33.98 35.01
C LEU A 47 14.50 -34.94 34.29
N HIS A 48 14.01 -35.62 33.27
CA HIS A 48 14.88 -36.01 32.19
C HIS A 48 15.51 -34.69 31.81
N ALA A 49 16.80 -34.56 32.03
CA ALA A 49 17.57 -33.59 31.30
C ALA A 49 17.27 -33.94 29.84
N ALA A 50 16.28 -33.24 29.25
CA ALA A 50 16.14 -33.22 27.81
C ALA A 50 17.52 -32.75 27.35
N GLU A 51 18.17 -33.58 26.53
CA GLU A 51 19.41 -33.14 25.92
C GLU A 51 19.15 -31.77 25.29
N PRO A 52 20.09 -30.82 25.42
CA PRO A 52 19.92 -29.50 24.81
C PRO A 52 19.48 -29.68 23.37
N VAL A 53 18.32 -29.14 23.03
CA VAL A 53 17.83 -29.21 21.66
C VAL A 53 18.82 -28.43 20.82
N ASP A 54 19.39 -29.08 19.81
CA ASP A 54 20.30 -28.45 18.87
C ASP A 54 19.50 -27.55 17.93
N LEU A 55 19.28 -26.31 18.39
CA LEU A 55 18.58 -25.27 17.62
C LEU A 55 19.30 -24.96 16.31
N ASP A 56 20.63 -25.07 16.26
CA ASP A 56 21.42 -24.82 15.06
C ASP A 56 21.08 -25.87 13.99
N SER A 57 21.01 -27.15 14.36
CA SER A 57 20.62 -28.23 13.45
C SER A 57 19.19 -28.08 12.94
N ILE A 58 18.23 -27.72 13.81
CA ILE A 58 16.85 -27.46 13.40
C ILE A 58 16.79 -26.29 12.42
N THR A 59 17.54 -25.22 12.70
CA THR A 59 17.59 -24.02 11.87
C THR A 59 18.24 -24.30 10.52
N GLU A 60 19.26 -25.16 10.46
CA GLU A 60 19.92 -25.59 9.23
C GLU A 60 18.99 -26.45 8.36
N ASP A 61 18.31 -27.45 8.93
CA ASP A 61 17.30 -28.27 8.23
C ASP A 61 16.14 -27.41 7.70
N LEU A 62 15.67 -26.45 8.50
CA LEU A 62 14.66 -25.48 8.05
C LEU A 62 15.18 -24.62 6.91
N THR A 63 16.45 -24.23 6.91
CA THR A 63 17.06 -23.45 5.84
C THR A 63 17.07 -24.22 4.53
N GLU A 64 17.46 -25.49 4.57
CA GLU A 64 17.48 -26.38 3.41
C GLU A 64 16.06 -26.56 2.85
N LYS A 65 15.10 -26.98 3.67
CA LYS A 65 13.70 -27.19 3.24
C LYS A 65 13.04 -25.93 2.70
N ILE A 66 13.26 -24.79 3.34
CA ILE A 66 12.77 -23.49 2.83
C ILE A 66 13.41 -23.17 1.49
N SER A 67 14.71 -23.46 1.29
CA SER A 67 15.39 -23.21 0.03
C SER A 67 14.89 -24.09 -1.13
N GLU A 68 14.41 -25.29 -0.81
CA GLU A 68 13.82 -26.24 -1.76
C GLU A 68 12.33 -26.00 -2.01
N GLY A 69 11.69 -25.11 -1.24
CA GLY A 69 10.25 -24.83 -1.34
C GLY A 69 9.36 -25.83 -0.59
N ASP A 70 9.92 -26.69 0.25
CA ASP A 70 9.19 -27.67 1.06
C ASP A 70 8.67 -27.07 2.37
N ALA A 71 7.68 -26.18 2.27
CA ALA A 71 7.08 -25.52 3.41
C ALA A 71 6.40 -26.51 4.39
N MET A 72 5.85 -27.61 3.89
CA MET A 72 5.20 -28.63 4.72
C MET A 72 6.21 -29.48 5.47
N GLY A 73 7.29 -29.90 4.82
CA GLY A 73 8.37 -30.60 5.50
C GLY A 73 9.06 -29.74 6.56
N GLY A 74 9.17 -28.42 6.33
CA GLY A 74 9.65 -27.48 7.36
C GLY A 74 8.69 -27.37 8.56
N PHE A 75 7.39 -27.29 8.30
CA PHE A 75 6.37 -27.29 9.37
C PHE A 75 6.40 -28.59 10.19
N GLU A 76 6.59 -29.73 9.54
CA GLU A 76 6.74 -31.03 10.21
C GLU A 76 8.01 -31.10 11.08
N THR A 77 9.15 -30.57 10.62
CA THR A 77 10.38 -30.44 11.45
C THR A 77 10.12 -29.66 12.72
N VAL A 78 9.50 -28.46 12.60
CA VAL A 78 9.23 -27.59 13.76
C VAL A 78 8.28 -28.28 14.74
N THR A 79 7.17 -28.82 14.23
CA THR A 79 6.15 -29.44 15.09
C THR A 79 6.65 -30.70 15.80
N ALA A 80 7.54 -31.46 15.17
CA ALA A 80 8.20 -32.61 15.80
C ALA A 80 9.16 -32.20 16.93
N ALA A 81 9.77 -31.02 16.86
CA ALA A 81 10.70 -30.50 17.86
C ALA A 81 10.00 -29.86 19.08
N ILE A 82 8.79 -29.30 18.91
CA ILE A 82 8.02 -28.60 19.96
C ILE A 82 7.99 -29.34 21.32
N PRO A 83 7.76 -30.67 21.40
CA PRO A 83 7.68 -31.37 22.68
C PRO A 83 8.98 -31.36 23.51
N ALA A 84 10.12 -31.09 22.87
CA ALA A 84 11.44 -31.08 23.51
C ALA A 84 12.00 -29.66 23.72
N LEU A 85 11.38 -28.64 23.13
CA LEU A 85 11.81 -27.24 23.24
C LEU A 85 11.34 -26.60 24.55
N GLU A 86 12.23 -25.90 25.23
CA GLU A 86 11.84 -24.98 26.30
C GLU A 86 11.21 -23.71 25.69
N PHE A 87 10.52 -22.91 26.53
CA PHE A 87 9.79 -21.74 26.05
C PHE A 87 10.69 -20.70 25.36
N ASP A 88 11.89 -20.45 25.90
CA ASP A 88 12.82 -19.48 25.33
C ASP A 88 13.38 -19.96 23.98
N ASP A 89 13.65 -21.26 23.84
CA ASP A 89 14.11 -21.88 22.60
C ASP A 89 13.03 -21.83 21.50
N LEU A 90 11.77 -22.11 21.87
CA LEU A 90 10.63 -21.97 20.95
C LEU A 90 10.43 -20.51 20.53
N ARG A 91 10.59 -19.55 21.45
CA ARG A 91 10.50 -18.12 21.13
C ARG A 91 11.59 -17.71 20.14
N GLU A 92 12.83 -18.16 20.37
CA GLU A 92 13.97 -17.89 19.49
C GLU A 92 13.77 -18.48 18.08
N LEU A 93 13.34 -19.74 18.00
CA LEU A 93 13.01 -20.40 16.72
C LEU A 93 11.90 -19.66 15.95
N LEU A 94 10.86 -19.20 16.64
CA LEU A 94 9.78 -18.43 16.01
C LEU A 94 10.22 -17.03 15.58
N GLU A 95 11.12 -16.39 16.33
CA GLU A 95 11.72 -15.11 15.95
C GLU A 95 12.63 -15.24 14.71
N ASP A 96 13.44 -16.30 14.65
CA ASP A 96 14.29 -16.64 13.50
C ASP A 96 13.45 -16.95 12.25
N LEU A 97 12.44 -17.83 12.37
CA LEU A 97 11.51 -18.14 11.27
C LEU A 97 10.80 -16.89 10.76
N ARG A 98 10.37 -16.00 11.67
CA ARG A 98 9.78 -14.71 11.30
C ARG A 98 10.80 -13.83 10.57
N SER A 99 12.05 -13.77 11.04
CA SER A 99 13.11 -12.99 10.37
C SER A 99 13.33 -13.49 8.94
N ARG A 100 13.47 -14.81 8.77
CA ARG A 100 13.68 -15.45 7.45
C ARG A 100 12.52 -15.22 6.51
N ALA A 101 11.28 -15.32 7.01
CA ALA A 101 10.09 -15.05 6.22
C ALA A 101 10.04 -13.59 5.75
N LEU A 102 10.46 -12.65 6.60
CA LEU A 102 10.57 -11.23 6.25
C LEU A 102 11.71 -10.97 5.25
N GLU A 103 12.85 -11.66 5.39
CA GLU A 103 13.99 -11.57 4.47
C GLU A 103 13.67 -12.11 3.07
N ARG A 104 12.91 -13.21 3.00
CA ARG A 104 12.49 -13.84 1.72
C ARG A 104 11.17 -13.30 1.18
N ARG A 105 10.66 -12.18 1.69
CA ARG A 105 9.40 -11.56 1.27
C ARG A 105 9.32 -11.34 -0.25
N ALA A 106 10.39 -10.82 -0.85
CA ALA A 106 10.41 -10.57 -2.29
C ALA A 106 10.28 -11.88 -3.07
N GLN A 107 10.90 -12.96 -2.57
CA GLN A 107 10.81 -14.30 -3.13
C GLN A 107 9.39 -14.88 -2.98
N LEU A 108 8.78 -14.82 -1.80
CA LEU A 108 7.41 -15.29 -1.57
C LEU A 108 6.39 -14.53 -2.42
N ARG A 109 6.54 -13.20 -2.54
CA ARG A 109 5.70 -12.39 -3.42
C ARG A 109 5.87 -12.78 -4.89
N ALA A 110 7.10 -13.07 -5.33
CA ALA A 110 7.37 -13.54 -6.68
C ALA A 110 6.70 -14.91 -6.93
N ILE A 111 6.85 -15.88 -6.01
CA ILE A 111 6.21 -17.20 -6.10
C ILE A 111 4.68 -17.06 -6.18
N LEU A 112 4.06 -16.32 -5.25
CA LEU A 112 2.61 -16.12 -5.27
C LEU A 112 2.12 -15.43 -6.55
N GLN A 113 2.90 -14.52 -7.11
CA GLN A 113 2.59 -13.87 -8.37
C GLN A 113 2.69 -14.85 -9.55
N GLU A 114 3.74 -15.66 -9.60
CA GLU A 114 3.92 -16.70 -10.62
C GLU A 114 2.77 -17.71 -10.57
N GLU A 115 2.44 -18.22 -9.38
CA GLU A 115 1.31 -19.14 -9.17
C GLU A 115 -0.04 -18.51 -9.56
N LEU A 116 -0.24 -17.22 -9.25
CA LEU A 116 -1.43 -16.49 -9.71
C LEU A 116 -1.48 -16.43 -11.23
N PHE A 117 -0.36 -16.18 -11.91
CA PHE A 117 -0.33 -16.09 -13.37
C PHE A 117 -0.50 -17.46 -14.02
N ASP A 118 0.08 -18.53 -13.47
CA ASP A 118 -0.18 -19.91 -13.90
C ASP A 118 -1.65 -20.28 -13.73
N PHE A 119 -2.25 -19.93 -12.59
CA PHE A 119 -3.67 -20.10 -12.36
C PHE A 119 -4.53 -19.35 -13.39
N LEU A 120 -4.27 -18.05 -13.61
CA LEU A 120 -4.98 -17.25 -14.61
C LEU A 120 -4.87 -17.86 -16.02
N ARG A 121 -3.70 -18.39 -16.38
CA ARG A 121 -3.50 -19.09 -17.67
C ARG A 121 -4.29 -20.39 -17.74
N ALA A 122 -4.36 -21.15 -16.65
CA ALA A 122 -5.14 -22.39 -16.56
C ALA A 122 -6.66 -22.15 -16.67
N LEU A 123 -7.15 -20.94 -16.39
CA LEU A 123 -8.56 -20.57 -16.59
C LEU A 123 -8.97 -20.44 -18.06
N ARG A 124 -8.03 -20.52 -19.02
CA ARG A 124 -8.36 -20.48 -20.45
C ARG A 124 -9.33 -21.61 -20.81
N GLY A 125 -10.51 -21.24 -21.29
CA GLY A 125 -11.58 -22.19 -21.63
C GLY A 125 -12.53 -22.53 -20.47
N PHE A 126 -12.31 -21.95 -19.28
CA PHE A 126 -13.17 -22.09 -18.13
C PHE A 126 -14.19 -20.93 -18.04
N GLY A 127 -15.46 -21.30 -17.84
CA GLY A 127 -16.52 -20.38 -17.40
C GLY A 127 -17.21 -19.54 -18.49
N THR A 128 -18.41 -19.07 -18.16
CA THR A 128 -19.14 -18.05 -18.90
C THR A 128 -18.74 -16.67 -18.38
N GLY A 129 -18.50 -15.69 -19.25
CA GLY A 129 -18.23 -14.30 -18.85
C GLY A 129 -16.76 -13.88 -18.83
N LEU A 130 -15.83 -14.79 -19.18
CA LEU A 130 -14.42 -14.46 -19.42
C LEU A 130 -14.05 -14.81 -20.87
N SER A 131 -13.35 -13.90 -21.54
CA SER A 131 -12.68 -14.19 -22.80
C SER A 131 -11.17 -14.04 -22.59
N PHE A 132 -10.41 -15.04 -23.01
CA PHE A 132 -8.96 -15.07 -22.86
C PHE A 132 -8.27 -14.77 -24.18
N MET A 133 -7.21 -13.99 -24.11
CA MET A 133 -6.38 -13.61 -25.25
C MET A 133 -4.90 -13.63 -24.87
N GLY A 134 -4.05 -13.96 -25.82
CA GLY A 134 -2.60 -13.81 -25.73
C GLY A 134 -2.02 -13.39 -27.07
N TRP A 135 -0.70 -13.44 -27.17
CA TRP A 135 0.00 -13.00 -28.38
C TRP A 135 -0.46 -13.74 -29.64
N GLU A 136 -0.57 -15.07 -29.60
CA GLU A 136 -0.85 -15.89 -30.79
C GLU A 136 -2.26 -15.71 -31.38
N ASP A 137 -3.25 -15.34 -30.57
CA ASP A 137 -4.65 -15.18 -30.99
C ASP A 137 -5.15 -13.73 -30.97
N ARG A 138 -4.29 -12.74 -30.67
CA ARG A 138 -4.61 -11.30 -30.63
C ARG A 138 -5.33 -10.78 -31.88
N SER A 139 -4.99 -11.29 -33.06
CA SER A 139 -5.58 -10.88 -34.34
C SER A 139 -7.04 -11.31 -34.50
N ARG A 140 -7.54 -12.18 -33.62
CA ARG A 140 -8.91 -12.69 -33.62
C ARG A 140 -9.82 -12.00 -32.62
N ILE A 141 -9.38 -10.88 -32.03
CA ILE A 141 -10.19 -10.12 -31.07
C ILE A 141 -11.55 -9.75 -31.67
N GLN A 142 -12.60 -9.96 -30.88
CA GLN A 142 -13.98 -9.61 -31.19
C GLN A 142 -14.55 -8.82 -30.03
N GLY A 143 -15.68 -8.15 -30.24
CA GLY A 143 -16.41 -7.49 -29.17
C GLY A 143 -16.94 -8.49 -28.12
N PRO A 144 -17.28 -8.00 -26.92
CA PRO A 144 -17.82 -8.85 -25.87
C PRO A 144 -19.19 -9.42 -26.26
N LYS A 145 -19.48 -10.65 -25.81
CA LYS A 145 -20.75 -11.36 -25.95
C LYS A 145 -21.83 -10.81 -25.02
N SER A 146 -21.42 -10.18 -23.92
CA SER A 146 -22.30 -9.53 -22.94
C SER A 146 -21.63 -8.32 -22.31
N ALA A 147 -22.40 -7.36 -21.81
CA ALA A 147 -21.88 -6.12 -21.24
C ALA A 147 -20.93 -6.32 -20.03
N ASP A 148 -21.09 -7.42 -19.29
CA ASP A 148 -20.30 -7.75 -18.11
C ASP A 148 -19.12 -8.70 -18.40
N GLU A 149 -18.89 -9.06 -19.66
CA GLU A 149 -17.78 -9.94 -20.03
C GLU A 149 -16.44 -9.22 -19.82
N ILE A 150 -15.47 -9.96 -19.26
CA ILE A 150 -14.12 -9.45 -19.00
C ILE A 150 -13.15 -10.07 -20.01
N LEU A 151 -12.35 -9.22 -20.65
CA LEU A 151 -11.23 -9.66 -21.47
C LEU A 151 -10.00 -9.84 -20.57
N VAL A 152 -9.49 -11.06 -20.49
CA VAL A 152 -8.27 -11.40 -19.76
C VAL A 152 -7.15 -11.61 -20.76
N VAL A 153 -6.08 -10.83 -20.64
CA VAL A 153 -4.97 -10.81 -21.59
C VAL A 153 -3.67 -11.25 -20.91
N ASP A 154 -3.08 -12.34 -21.42
CA ASP A 154 -1.72 -12.75 -21.11
C ASP A 154 -0.75 -11.88 -21.91
N ALA A 155 0.04 -11.06 -21.22
CA ALA A 155 0.94 -10.10 -21.86
C ALA A 155 2.21 -10.76 -22.47
N ARG A 156 2.45 -12.05 -22.23
CA ARG A 156 3.61 -12.74 -22.80
C ARG A 156 3.58 -12.72 -24.32
N GLY A 157 4.74 -12.44 -24.91
CA GLY A 157 4.92 -12.35 -26.36
C GLY A 157 4.59 -10.97 -26.96
N PHE A 158 3.87 -10.10 -26.24
CA PHE A 158 3.67 -8.72 -26.71
C PHE A 158 4.97 -7.91 -26.58
N PRO A 159 5.37 -7.17 -27.62
CA PRO A 159 6.53 -6.29 -27.54
C PRO A 159 6.28 -5.16 -26.54
N PRO A 160 7.34 -4.60 -25.91
CA PRO A 160 7.20 -3.51 -24.96
C PRO A 160 6.51 -2.25 -25.54
N GLU A 161 6.69 -1.98 -26.83
CA GLU A 161 6.13 -0.83 -27.54
C GLU A 161 5.98 -1.08 -29.05
N GLY A 162 5.45 -0.09 -29.77
CA GLY A 162 5.18 -0.14 -31.22
C GLY A 162 3.78 -0.63 -31.57
N ASP A 163 3.46 -0.65 -32.86
CA ASP A 163 2.09 -0.90 -33.37
C ASP A 163 1.51 -2.28 -32.98
N ALA A 164 2.38 -3.24 -32.65
CA ALA A 164 1.99 -4.56 -32.17
C ALA A 164 1.98 -4.70 -30.64
N GLY A 165 2.25 -3.62 -29.91
CA GLY A 165 2.30 -3.60 -28.45
C GLY A 165 0.94 -3.84 -27.81
N LEU A 166 0.96 -4.33 -26.57
CA LEU A 166 -0.27 -4.65 -25.82
C LEU A 166 -1.20 -3.43 -25.65
N HIS A 167 -0.64 -2.21 -25.55
CA HIS A 167 -1.43 -0.99 -25.47
C HIS A 167 -2.39 -0.83 -26.66
N GLN A 168 -1.97 -1.21 -27.87
CA GLN A 168 -2.82 -1.11 -29.06
C GLN A 168 -3.98 -2.11 -28.98
N LEU A 169 -3.72 -3.34 -28.53
CA LEU A 169 -4.79 -4.34 -28.32
C LEU A 169 -5.83 -3.85 -27.31
N VAL A 170 -5.40 -3.17 -26.23
CA VAL A 170 -6.31 -2.59 -25.23
C VAL A 170 -7.18 -1.48 -25.84
N VAL A 171 -6.60 -0.64 -26.69
CA VAL A 171 -7.35 0.40 -27.44
C VAL A 171 -8.36 -0.25 -28.40
N ASP A 172 -7.95 -1.27 -29.14
CA ASP A 172 -8.84 -2.00 -30.04
C ASP A 172 -9.99 -2.67 -29.26
N ALA A 173 -9.69 -3.27 -28.11
CA ALA A 173 -10.70 -3.85 -27.22
C ALA A 173 -11.73 -2.80 -26.77
N TYR A 174 -11.28 -1.63 -26.32
CA TYR A 174 -12.16 -0.53 -25.96
C TYR A 174 -13.09 -0.13 -27.13
N HIS A 175 -12.54 0.04 -28.33
CA HIS A 175 -13.34 0.38 -29.51
C HIS A 175 -14.29 -0.72 -29.98
N LEU A 176 -13.98 -1.99 -29.66
CA LEU A 176 -14.88 -3.13 -29.87
C LEU A 176 -15.98 -3.24 -28.80
N GLY A 177 -16.00 -2.35 -27.81
CA GLY A 177 -17.04 -2.27 -26.79
C GLY A 177 -16.74 -3.03 -25.49
N TRP A 178 -15.51 -3.51 -25.31
CA TRP A 178 -15.09 -4.06 -24.02
C TRP A 178 -15.12 -2.97 -22.95
N LYS A 179 -15.70 -3.27 -21.79
CA LYS A 179 -15.72 -2.35 -20.64
C LYS A 179 -14.68 -2.70 -19.58
N ARG A 180 -14.21 -3.95 -19.54
CA ARG A 180 -13.26 -4.44 -18.55
C ARG A 180 -12.18 -5.28 -19.19
N VAL A 181 -10.93 -4.90 -18.93
CA VAL A 181 -9.76 -5.64 -19.36
C VAL A 181 -8.86 -5.91 -18.16
N ILE A 182 -8.43 -7.15 -18.01
CA ILE A 182 -7.39 -7.55 -17.06
C ILE A 182 -6.17 -7.96 -17.88
N ALA A 183 -5.04 -7.30 -17.70
CA ALA A 183 -3.77 -7.74 -18.29
C ALA A 183 -2.82 -8.20 -17.18
N PHE A 184 -2.22 -9.37 -17.36
CA PHE A 184 -1.30 -9.97 -16.39
C PHE A 184 -0.02 -10.43 -17.07
N ASP A 185 0.99 -10.77 -16.26
CA ASP A 185 2.35 -11.11 -16.73
C ASP A 185 3.02 -9.96 -17.50
N LEU A 186 2.78 -8.73 -17.05
CA LEU A 186 3.44 -7.55 -17.59
C LEU A 186 4.92 -7.55 -17.23
N THR A 187 5.78 -7.22 -18.19
CA THR A 187 7.25 -7.22 -18.05
C THR A 187 7.87 -5.99 -18.71
N GLY A 188 7.18 -4.85 -18.67
CA GLY A 188 7.63 -3.57 -19.20
C GLY A 188 6.82 -3.06 -20.40
N GLN A 189 5.62 -3.59 -20.67
CA GLN A 189 4.76 -3.06 -21.73
C GLN A 189 4.36 -1.61 -21.42
N ARG A 190 4.74 -0.70 -22.32
CA ARG A 190 4.58 0.75 -22.18
C ARG A 190 3.22 1.20 -22.70
N PHE A 191 2.84 2.43 -22.34
CA PHE A 191 1.68 3.14 -22.87
C PHE A 191 0.30 2.49 -22.60
N LEU A 192 0.19 1.55 -21.68
CA LEU A 192 -1.11 0.95 -21.32
C LEU A 192 -2.07 2.04 -20.80
N GLY A 193 -3.31 2.03 -21.30
CA GLY A 193 -4.30 3.07 -20.99
C GLY A 193 -4.16 4.36 -21.79
N CYS A 194 -3.12 4.51 -22.63
CA CYS A 194 -3.03 5.58 -23.62
C CYS A 194 -3.96 5.30 -24.81
N GLY A 195 -4.33 6.34 -25.55
CA GLY A 195 -5.04 6.19 -26.82
C GLY A 195 -6.54 5.84 -26.73
N LEU A 196 -7.08 5.61 -25.53
CA LEU A 196 -8.51 5.35 -25.31
C LEU A 196 -9.40 6.54 -25.74
N GLY A 197 -8.83 7.73 -25.86
CA GLY A 197 -9.54 8.95 -26.25
C GLY A 197 -10.52 9.45 -25.18
N ALA A 198 -11.31 10.44 -25.57
CA ALA A 198 -12.38 10.97 -24.74
C ALA A 198 -13.53 9.95 -24.63
N ASN A 199 -14.29 10.04 -23.53
CA ASN A 199 -15.47 9.21 -23.23
C ASN A 199 -15.18 7.78 -22.75
N SER A 200 -14.01 7.55 -22.15
CA SER A 200 -13.61 6.24 -21.64
C SER A 200 -14.08 5.94 -20.20
N GLN A 201 -15.03 6.70 -19.63
CA GLN A 201 -15.41 6.62 -18.21
C GLN A 201 -15.99 5.27 -17.77
N GLU A 202 -16.55 4.49 -18.69
CA GLU A 202 -17.07 3.14 -18.40
C GLU A 202 -16.01 2.04 -18.55
N PHE A 203 -14.80 2.39 -19.01
CA PHE A 203 -13.72 1.45 -19.22
C PHE A 203 -12.86 1.30 -17.97
N ARG A 204 -12.60 0.05 -17.58
CA ARG A 204 -11.70 -0.31 -16.50
C ARG A 204 -10.59 -1.23 -16.99
N LEU A 205 -9.36 -0.92 -16.59
CA LEU A 205 -8.16 -1.68 -16.89
C LEU A 205 -7.44 -2.08 -15.60
N ASP A 206 -7.31 -3.38 -15.34
CA ASP A 206 -6.57 -3.92 -14.19
C ASP A 206 -5.26 -4.55 -14.67
N LEU A 207 -4.14 -4.15 -14.08
CA LEU A 207 -2.80 -4.47 -14.56
C LEU A 207 -1.98 -5.18 -13.49
N TYR A 208 -1.48 -6.37 -13.80
CA TYR A 208 -0.69 -7.22 -12.92
C TYR A 208 0.68 -7.54 -13.55
N GLY A 209 1.73 -7.56 -12.72
CA GLY A 209 3.12 -7.69 -13.17
C GLY A 209 3.83 -6.33 -13.14
N SER A 210 4.80 -6.09 -14.01
CA SER A 210 5.54 -4.83 -14.10
C SER A 210 5.16 -4.05 -15.36
N PRO A 211 4.23 -3.09 -15.30
CA PRO A 211 3.95 -2.22 -16.45
C PRO A 211 5.13 -1.29 -16.74
N GLY A 212 5.26 -0.88 -18.01
CA GLY A 212 6.29 0.04 -18.47
C GLY A 212 5.93 1.53 -18.32
N ASP A 213 6.87 2.39 -18.71
CA ASP A 213 6.72 3.85 -18.76
C ASP A 213 5.46 4.33 -19.50
N TYR A 214 5.06 5.57 -19.20
CA TYR A 214 3.96 6.30 -19.84
C TYR A 214 2.56 5.71 -19.68
N LEU A 215 2.38 4.70 -18.82
CA LEU A 215 1.06 4.15 -18.51
C LEU A 215 0.08 5.27 -18.11
N GLY A 216 -1.10 5.28 -18.73
CA GLY A 216 -2.16 6.25 -18.46
C GLY A 216 -1.86 7.67 -18.95
N SER A 217 -0.84 7.86 -19.79
CA SER A 217 -0.58 9.18 -20.39
C SER A 217 -1.75 9.60 -21.28
N GLY A 218 -2.27 10.81 -21.05
CA GLY A 218 -3.42 11.35 -21.78
C GLY A 218 -4.77 10.73 -21.39
N LEU A 219 -4.86 10.03 -20.26
CA LEU A 219 -6.12 9.45 -19.78
C LEU A 219 -7.21 10.52 -19.61
N ASP A 220 -8.38 10.30 -20.21
CA ASP A 220 -9.52 11.21 -20.22
C ASP A 220 -10.85 10.46 -19.97
N GLY A 221 -10.88 9.70 -18.87
CA GLY A 221 -12.12 9.07 -18.40
C GLY A 221 -11.92 7.75 -17.66
N ALA A 222 -11.19 6.81 -18.25
CA ALA A 222 -11.11 5.43 -17.73
C ALA A 222 -10.55 5.29 -16.31
N GLU A 223 -10.86 4.15 -15.70
CA GLU A 223 -10.32 3.71 -14.43
C GLU A 223 -9.19 2.69 -14.65
N VAL A 224 -7.99 2.97 -14.15
CA VAL A 224 -6.82 2.09 -14.28
C VAL A 224 -6.31 1.68 -12.91
N HIS A 225 -6.21 0.38 -12.66
CA HIS A 225 -5.67 -0.20 -11.42
C HIS A 225 -4.35 -0.90 -11.73
N VAL A 226 -3.30 -0.53 -11.02
CA VAL A 226 -1.95 -1.07 -11.16
C VAL A 226 -1.60 -1.84 -9.88
N HIS A 227 -1.63 -3.16 -9.96
CA HIS A 227 -1.36 -4.08 -8.84
C HIS A 227 0.14 -4.33 -8.64
N ALA A 228 0.95 -3.30 -8.83
CA ALA A 228 2.40 -3.35 -8.77
C ALA A 228 3.01 -1.96 -8.56
N ASN A 229 4.34 -1.90 -8.59
CA ASN A 229 5.04 -0.65 -8.76
C ASN A 229 4.88 -0.18 -10.22
N GLY A 230 4.84 1.14 -10.40
CA GLY A 230 4.84 1.77 -11.70
C GLY A 230 6.20 2.41 -12.02
N GLN A 231 6.53 2.45 -13.31
CA GLN A 231 7.77 3.07 -13.79
C GLN A 231 7.62 4.59 -13.95
N ASP A 232 8.49 5.20 -14.75
CA ASP A 232 8.56 6.65 -14.89
C ASP A 232 7.40 7.16 -15.75
N GLN A 233 7.12 8.45 -15.62
CA GLN A 233 6.28 9.20 -16.56
C GLN A 233 4.83 8.68 -16.66
N MET A 234 4.35 7.97 -15.64
CA MET A 234 2.95 7.56 -15.57
C MET A 234 2.01 8.75 -15.49
N ALA A 235 0.86 8.64 -16.15
CA ALA A 235 -0.24 9.60 -16.14
C ALA A 235 0.14 11.03 -16.59
N GLN A 236 1.13 11.19 -17.49
CA GLN A 236 1.37 12.52 -18.07
C GLN A 236 0.12 13.06 -18.72
N ILE A 237 -0.08 14.37 -18.66
CA ILE A 237 -1.17 15.10 -19.29
C ILE A 237 -2.57 14.51 -19.02
N MET A 238 -2.72 13.67 -17.98
CA MET A 238 -3.99 13.08 -17.57
C MET A 238 -5.00 14.18 -17.32
N LYS A 239 -6.18 14.05 -17.92
CA LYS A 239 -7.25 15.07 -17.88
C LYS A 239 -8.40 14.67 -16.96
N ALA A 240 -8.80 13.40 -17.00
CA ALA A 240 -9.89 12.86 -16.21
C ALA A 240 -9.76 11.34 -16.05
N GLY A 241 -10.58 10.76 -15.17
CA GLY A 241 -10.57 9.34 -14.83
C GLY A 241 -9.90 9.07 -13.49
N LYS A 242 -9.66 7.79 -13.21
CA LYS A 242 -9.11 7.33 -11.93
C LYS A 242 -7.90 6.44 -12.17
N LEU A 243 -6.81 6.70 -11.45
CA LEU A 243 -5.62 5.83 -11.41
C LEU A 243 -5.40 5.35 -9.97
N VAL A 244 -5.27 4.05 -9.77
CA VAL A 244 -5.00 3.43 -8.47
C VAL A 244 -3.74 2.60 -8.58
N VAL A 245 -2.77 2.85 -7.71
CA VAL A 245 -1.46 2.17 -7.73
C VAL A 245 -1.21 1.54 -6.37
N TYR A 246 -1.09 0.21 -6.34
CA TYR A 246 -0.89 -0.57 -5.11
C TYR A 246 0.59 -0.69 -4.70
N GLY A 247 1.51 -0.12 -5.47
CA GLY A 247 2.94 -0.05 -5.18
C GLY A 247 3.49 1.38 -5.19
N ASP A 248 4.78 1.48 -5.49
CA ASP A 248 5.51 2.74 -5.63
C ASP A 248 5.49 3.24 -7.09
N LEU A 249 5.82 4.51 -7.30
CA LEU A 249 5.88 5.15 -8.62
C LEU A 249 7.23 5.79 -8.92
N GLY A 250 7.64 5.69 -10.18
CA GLY A 250 8.84 6.32 -10.72
C GLY A 250 8.76 7.84 -10.86
N GLN A 251 9.75 8.41 -11.55
CA GLN A 251 9.94 9.84 -11.69
C GLN A 251 8.91 10.49 -12.62
N THR A 252 8.66 11.78 -12.42
CA THR A 252 7.88 12.61 -13.36
C THR A 252 6.44 12.10 -13.56
N PHE A 253 5.90 11.40 -12.55
CA PHE A 253 4.50 11.00 -12.47
C PHE A 253 3.57 12.23 -12.56
N MET A 254 2.49 12.12 -13.33
CA MET A 254 1.51 13.20 -13.58
C MET A 254 2.10 14.50 -14.13
N TYR A 255 3.19 14.41 -14.89
CA TYR A 255 3.73 15.57 -15.61
C TYR A 255 2.66 16.28 -16.44
N ALA A 256 2.51 17.59 -16.22
CA ALA A 256 1.58 18.44 -16.95
C ALA A 256 0.11 17.99 -16.93
N ALA A 257 -0.28 17.14 -15.95
CA ALA A 257 -1.66 16.70 -15.77
C ALA A 257 -2.64 17.87 -15.64
N LYS A 258 -3.87 17.69 -16.12
CA LYS A 258 -4.96 18.69 -16.12
C LYS A 258 -6.04 18.39 -15.07
N GLY A 259 -6.13 17.13 -14.63
CA GLY A 259 -7.17 16.65 -13.74
C GLY A 259 -7.04 15.16 -13.44
N GLY A 260 -8.11 14.56 -12.94
CA GLY A 260 -8.16 13.15 -12.57
C GLY A 260 -8.02 12.92 -11.07
N GLU A 261 -8.45 11.73 -10.64
CA GLU A 261 -8.30 11.23 -9.28
C GLU A 261 -7.21 10.16 -9.25
N VAL A 262 -6.21 10.31 -8.40
CA VAL A 262 -5.12 9.33 -8.30
C VAL A 262 -4.82 8.95 -6.86
N TYR A 263 -4.67 7.65 -6.62
CA TYR A 263 -4.42 7.07 -5.31
C TYR A 263 -3.18 6.17 -5.38
N VAL A 264 -2.18 6.45 -4.56
CA VAL A 264 -0.91 5.72 -4.51
C VAL A 264 -0.72 5.14 -3.11
N LYS A 265 -0.64 3.81 -3.02
CA LYS A 265 -0.41 3.12 -1.75
C LYS A 265 1.01 3.34 -1.22
N GLY A 266 1.99 3.38 -2.11
CA GLY A 266 3.41 3.52 -1.79
C GLY A 266 3.95 4.94 -1.90
N HIS A 267 5.23 5.02 -2.23
CA HIS A 267 6.02 6.22 -2.45
C HIS A 267 5.98 6.65 -3.92
N VAL A 268 6.36 7.90 -4.16
CA VAL A 268 6.62 8.43 -5.50
C VAL A 268 8.04 8.96 -5.56
N ALA A 269 8.72 8.79 -6.69
CA ALA A 269 10.09 9.28 -6.86
C ALA A 269 10.13 10.81 -7.08
N GLY A 270 11.10 11.30 -7.86
CA GLY A 270 11.35 12.73 -8.07
C GLY A 270 10.38 13.39 -9.07
N ARG A 271 10.12 14.69 -8.84
CA ARG A 271 9.29 15.58 -9.68
C ARG A 271 7.84 15.13 -9.95
N PRO A 272 7.12 14.52 -9.01
CA PRO A 272 5.71 14.22 -9.23
C PRO A 272 4.88 15.50 -9.35
N LEU A 273 3.91 15.49 -10.26
CA LEU A 273 3.04 16.61 -10.62
C LEU A 273 3.74 17.87 -11.16
N ILE A 274 4.96 17.74 -11.67
CA ILE A 274 5.65 18.88 -12.28
C ILE A 274 4.81 19.48 -13.43
N ASN A 275 4.61 20.79 -13.42
CA ASN A 275 3.79 21.55 -14.37
C ASN A 275 2.30 21.16 -14.43
N ALA A 276 1.78 20.41 -13.45
CA ALA A 276 0.36 20.06 -13.44
C ALA A 276 -0.50 21.31 -13.15
N VAL A 277 -1.68 21.35 -13.80
CA VAL A 277 -2.60 22.49 -13.80
C VAL A 277 -4.04 22.02 -13.65
N GLY A 278 -4.99 22.94 -13.42
CA GLY A 278 -6.41 22.60 -13.39
C GLY A 278 -6.80 21.89 -12.09
N LYS A 279 -7.37 20.69 -12.18
CA LYS A 279 -8.02 20.00 -11.05
C LYS A 279 -7.49 18.59 -10.68
N PRO A 280 -6.17 18.31 -10.65
CA PRO A 280 -5.66 17.04 -10.12
C PRO A 280 -6.10 16.82 -8.67
N ARG A 281 -6.49 15.59 -8.33
CA ARG A 281 -6.85 15.17 -6.97
C ARG A 281 -6.02 13.94 -6.63
N VAL A 282 -4.94 14.11 -5.89
CA VAL A 282 -3.95 13.04 -5.69
C VAL A 282 -3.81 12.71 -4.21
N VAL A 283 -3.82 11.43 -3.86
CA VAL A 283 -3.47 10.92 -2.52
C VAL A 283 -2.23 10.03 -2.63
N ILE A 284 -1.17 10.40 -1.93
CA ILE A 284 0.07 9.63 -1.81
C ILE A 284 0.19 9.20 -0.35
N ASN A 285 0.10 7.90 -0.09
CA ASN A 285 0.16 7.39 1.28
C ASN A 285 1.59 7.39 1.83
N GLY A 286 2.57 7.04 0.98
CA GLY A 286 3.98 7.10 1.31
C GLY A 286 4.50 8.53 1.34
N THR A 287 5.61 8.73 0.63
CA THR A 287 6.27 10.03 0.49
C THR A 287 6.56 10.32 -0.98
N ALA A 288 7.05 11.52 -1.27
CA ALA A 288 7.75 11.84 -2.51
C ALA A 288 9.25 12.10 -2.26
N LEU A 289 10.08 11.99 -3.30
CA LEU A 289 11.42 12.57 -3.32
C LEU A 289 11.33 14.07 -3.72
N ASP A 290 12.44 14.65 -4.21
CA ASP A 290 12.53 16.08 -4.51
C ASP A 290 11.47 16.59 -5.50
N TYR A 291 11.13 17.87 -5.39
CA TYR A 291 10.30 18.63 -6.33
C TYR A 291 8.85 18.15 -6.45
N LEU A 292 8.26 17.64 -5.36
CA LEU A 292 6.81 17.37 -5.35
C LEU A 292 6.03 18.67 -5.65
N ALA A 293 5.23 18.61 -6.72
CA ALA A 293 4.40 19.69 -7.22
C ALA A 293 5.19 20.97 -7.57
N GLU A 294 6.34 20.79 -8.23
CA GLU A 294 7.06 21.88 -8.90
C GLU A 294 6.23 22.51 -10.02
N SER A 295 6.18 23.84 -10.08
CA SER A 295 5.41 24.64 -11.04
C SER A 295 3.94 24.21 -11.09
N PHE A 296 3.36 23.89 -9.93
CA PHE A 296 1.94 23.52 -9.83
C PHE A 296 1.07 24.77 -10.01
N MET A 297 0.19 24.74 -11.01
CA MET A 297 -0.65 25.88 -11.40
C MET A 297 -2.13 25.47 -11.34
N ALA A 298 -2.51 24.84 -10.23
CA ALA A 298 -3.80 24.18 -10.10
C ALA A 298 -4.90 25.07 -9.49
N GLY A 299 -4.72 26.39 -9.37
CA GLY A 299 -5.75 27.29 -8.81
C GLY A 299 -6.11 27.02 -7.34
N ASP A 300 -7.14 27.65 -6.81
CA ASP A 300 -7.53 27.46 -5.39
C ASP A 300 -8.29 26.13 -5.18
N PRO A 301 -7.81 25.21 -4.33
CA PRO A 301 -8.50 23.94 -4.06
C PRO A 301 -9.97 24.07 -3.67
N ASN A 302 -10.31 25.08 -2.84
CA ASN A 302 -11.67 25.31 -2.36
C ASN A 302 -12.58 25.96 -3.44
N LYS A 303 -12.00 26.34 -4.58
CA LYS A 303 -12.71 26.86 -5.76
C LYS A 303 -12.57 25.93 -6.96
N GLY A 304 -12.37 24.64 -6.72
CA GLY A 304 -12.29 23.61 -7.76
C GLY A 304 -10.90 23.40 -8.36
N GLY A 305 -9.88 24.09 -7.85
CA GLY A 305 -8.48 23.86 -8.18
C GLY A 305 -7.93 22.54 -7.64
N GLY A 306 -6.76 22.10 -8.10
CA GLY A 306 -6.15 20.80 -7.74
C GLY A 306 -5.34 20.79 -6.44
N PHE A 307 -5.16 19.60 -5.87
CA PHE A 307 -4.35 19.39 -4.67
C PHE A 307 -3.67 18.02 -4.65
N VAL A 308 -2.71 17.88 -3.73
CA VAL A 308 -2.11 16.60 -3.32
C VAL A 308 -2.34 16.39 -1.83
N VAL A 309 -2.67 15.18 -1.40
CA VAL A 309 -2.60 14.73 -0.01
C VAL A 309 -1.37 13.86 0.15
N LEU A 310 -0.51 14.16 1.12
CA LEU A 310 0.71 13.39 1.42
C LEU A 310 0.64 12.86 2.85
N ASN A 311 0.52 11.54 3.03
CA ASN A 311 0.29 10.97 4.36
C ASN A 311 1.58 10.62 5.12
N GLY A 312 2.71 10.38 4.44
CA GLY A 312 3.98 10.12 5.10
C GLY A 312 3.99 8.84 5.95
N ILE A 313 3.33 7.79 5.49
CA ILE A 313 3.20 6.51 6.20
C ILE A 313 3.70 5.34 5.37
N ARG A 314 3.96 4.22 6.03
CA ARG A 314 4.13 2.91 5.42
C ARG A 314 3.11 1.94 5.98
N VAL A 315 2.50 1.13 5.11
CA VAL A 315 1.68 -0.01 5.55
C VAL A 315 2.63 -1.19 5.74
N ARG A 316 2.73 -1.70 6.97
CA ARG A 316 3.48 -2.91 7.30
C ARG A 316 2.77 -4.16 6.77
N ASP A 317 3.47 -5.27 6.83
CA ASP A 317 3.03 -6.54 6.23
C ASP A 317 1.86 -7.17 6.98
N ASP A 318 1.73 -6.87 8.27
CA ASP A 318 0.59 -7.21 9.11
C ASP A 318 -0.61 -6.25 8.93
N GLY A 319 -0.51 -5.32 7.98
CA GLY A 319 -1.53 -4.29 7.70
C GLY A 319 -1.51 -3.10 8.66
N THR A 320 -0.58 -3.05 9.61
CA THR A 320 -0.48 -1.92 10.54
C THR A 320 0.15 -0.70 9.86
N LEU A 321 -0.25 0.51 10.28
CA LEU A 321 0.34 1.75 9.78
C LEU A 321 1.54 2.15 10.62
N GLU A 322 2.60 2.56 9.96
CA GLU A 322 3.80 3.12 10.57
C GLU A 322 4.06 4.52 10.00
N ASP A 323 4.37 5.48 10.87
CA ASP A 323 4.85 6.79 10.44
C ASP A 323 6.24 6.66 9.83
N LEU A 324 6.49 7.31 8.68
CA LEU A 324 7.85 7.49 8.19
C LEU A 324 8.62 8.43 9.14
N GLU A 325 9.95 8.28 9.18
CA GLU A 325 10.82 9.14 9.99
C GLU A 325 10.59 10.63 9.68
N THR A 326 10.43 10.96 8.40
CA THR A 326 9.93 12.25 7.92
C THR A 326 8.81 12.01 6.90
N PRO A 327 7.71 12.78 6.93
CA PRO A 327 6.66 12.64 5.93
C PRO A 327 7.08 13.13 4.54
N TYR A 328 8.17 13.89 4.45
CA TYR A 328 8.79 14.31 3.19
C TYR A 328 10.31 14.46 3.36
N PRO A 329 11.14 13.54 2.81
CA PRO A 329 12.59 13.61 2.87
C PRO A 329 13.21 14.47 1.75
N GLY A 330 12.43 14.85 0.74
CA GLY A 330 12.91 15.63 -0.40
C GLY A 330 13.18 17.11 -0.08
N GLY A 331 13.77 17.79 -1.05
CA GLY A 331 13.90 19.26 -1.10
C GLY A 331 12.98 19.89 -2.15
N ASN A 332 12.99 21.22 -2.21
CA ASN A 332 12.26 22.03 -3.20
C ASN A 332 10.76 21.71 -3.30
N LEU A 333 10.13 21.41 -2.16
CA LEU A 333 8.70 21.14 -2.08
C LEU A 333 7.91 22.35 -2.60
N PHE A 334 6.94 22.06 -3.47
CA PHE A 334 6.00 23.05 -4.00
C PHE A 334 6.70 24.21 -4.71
N SER A 335 7.83 23.90 -5.38
CA SER A 335 8.67 24.94 -5.97
C SER A 335 7.98 25.67 -7.11
N LEU A 336 8.11 26.99 -7.20
CA LEU A 336 7.53 27.79 -8.31
C LEU A 336 6.00 27.62 -8.51
N ALA A 337 5.29 27.03 -7.55
CA ALA A 337 3.85 26.84 -7.66
C ALA A 337 3.12 28.20 -7.60
N SER A 338 2.14 28.37 -8.48
CA SER A 338 1.27 29.56 -8.53
C SER A 338 -0.18 29.26 -8.13
N GLY A 339 -0.51 27.99 -7.93
CA GLY A 339 -1.81 27.53 -7.45
C GLY A 339 -1.78 26.08 -6.97
N GLY A 340 -2.87 25.68 -6.34
CA GLY A 340 -3.08 24.39 -5.70
C GLY A 340 -2.64 24.39 -4.24
N ALA A 341 -2.69 23.22 -3.62
CA ALA A 341 -2.14 23.00 -2.29
C ALA A 341 -1.64 21.56 -2.12
N ILE A 342 -0.77 21.38 -1.12
CA ILE A 342 -0.48 20.06 -0.55
C ILE A 342 -1.07 20.01 0.85
N PHE A 343 -1.89 19.00 1.14
CA PHE A 343 -2.39 18.68 2.47
C PHE A 343 -1.55 17.55 3.04
N MET A 344 -0.59 17.92 3.89
CA MET A 344 0.44 17.02 4.39
C MET A 344 0.13 16.58 5.81
N ARG A 345 0.07 15.26 6.03
CA ARG A 345 0.06 14.69 7.37
C ARG A 345 1.44 14.88 7.98
N ASP A 346 1.53 15.77 8.96
CA ASP A 346 2.76 16.03 9.68
C ASP A 346 2.46 16.40 11.15
N PRO A 347 2.07 15.39 11.95
CA PRO A 347 1.65 15.61 13.32
C PRO A 347 2.78 16.07 14.24
N ARG A 348 4.04 15.76 13.91
CA ARG A 348 5.24 16.14 14.68
C ARG A 348 5.92 17.40 14.15
N ARG A 349 5.35 18.04 13.13
CA ARG A 349 5.83 19.29 12.51
C ARG A 349 7.26 19.18 11.98
N LEU A 350 7.63 18.03 11.42
CA LEU A 350 9.00 17.71 11.00
C LEU A 350 9.41 18.44 9.72
N VAL A 351 8.47 18.69 8.81
CA VAL A 351 8.75 19.45 7.58
C VAL A 351 8.93 20.93 7.89
N GLY A 352 10.11 21.45 7.55
CA GLY A 352 10.55 22.82 7.78
C GLY A 352 10.46 23.70 6.55
N ALA A 353 10.57 25.03 6.74
CA ALA A 353 10.53 26.01 5.66
C ALA A 353 11.72 25.89 4.68
N ASP A 354 12.82 25.31 5.14
CA ASP A 354 14.04 25.02 4.37
C ASP A 354 13.83 23.95 3.28
N GLN A 355 12.80 23.10 3.43
CA GLN A 355 12.44 22.12 2.41
C GLN A 355 11.53 22.71 1.32
N LEU A 356 10.94 23.89 1.53
CA LEU A 356 10.05 24.56 0.59
C LEU A 356 10.83 25.53 -0.32
N ASN A 357 10.34 25.75 -1.54
CA ASN A 357 10.93 26.72 -2.47
C ASN A 357 9.87 27.61 -3.15
N GLY A 358 9.29 28.56 -2.41
CA GLY A 358 8.21 29.42 -2.91
C GLY A 358 6.81 29.00 -2.45
N GLY A 359 6.71 27.90 -1.70
CA GLY A 359 5.55 27.57 -0.87
C GLY A 359 5.68 28.12 0.55
N GLN A 360 4.57 28.10 1.28
CA GLN A 360 4.52 28.37 2.73
C GLN A 360 3.66 27.32 3.43
N LEU A 361 4.05 26.98 4.66
CA LEU A 361 3.27 26.15 5.56
C LEU A 361 2.17 26.98 6.23
N ASP A 362 0.98 26.41 6.33
CA ASP A 362 -0.19 26.99 6.97
C ASP A 362 -0.98 25.92 7.75
N SER A 363 -1.88 26.37 8.62
CA SER A 363 -2.87 25.54 9.28
C SER A 363 -3.87 24.94 8.29
N LEU A 364 -4.36 23.74 8.60
CA LEU A 364 -5.49 23.14 7.91
C LEU A 364 -6.78 23.78 8.45
N SER A 365 -7.60 24.34 7.57
CA SER A 365 -8.93 24.84 7.93
C SER A 365 -10.00 23.72 7.91
N ASP A 366 -11.18 23.99 8.46
CA ASP A 366 -12.31 23.06 8.37
C ASP A 366 -12.76 22.86 6.91
N GLU A 367 -12.77 23.92 6.09
CA GLU A 367 -13.09 23.82 4.66
C GLU A 367 -12.09 22.93 3.91
N ASP A 368 -10.80 23.05 4.21
CA ASP A 368 -9.76 22.17 3.65
C ASP A 368 -10.00 20.71 4.06
N TRP A 369 -10.41 20.46 5.31
CA TRP A 369 -10.71 19.11 5.77
C TRP A 369 -11.93 18.50 5.07
N GLU A 370 -13.02 19.26 4.98
CA GLU A 370 -14.22 18.84 4.26
C GLU A 370 -13.92 18.53 2.78
N LEU A 371 -12.99 19.28 2.17
CA LEU A 371 -12.52 19.05 0.81
C LEU A 371 -11.78 17.72 0.64
N ILE A 372 -10.83 17.39 1.53
CA ILE A 372 -9.97 16.20 1.34
C ILE A 372 -10.55 14.92 1.93
N ARG A 373 -11.48 15.01 2.90
CA ARG A 373 -12.03 13.84 3.59
C ARG A 373 -12.60 12.77 2.62
N PRO A 374 -13.40 13.11 1.59
CA PRO A 374 -13.93 12.10 0.66
C PRO A 374 -12.84 11.31 -0.09
N TYR A 375 -11.70 11.95 -0.37
CA TYR A 375 -10.56 11.30 -1.03
C TYR A 375 -9.81 10.39 -0.06
N LEU A 376 -9.73 10.75 1.23
CA LEU A 376 -9.21 9.88 2.27
C LEU A 376 -10.14 8.68 2.53
N GLU A 377 -11.45 8.84 2.42
CA GLU A 377 -12.44 7.76 2.51
C GLU A 377 -12.37 6.80 1.32
N GLU A 378 -12.18 7.33 0.09
CA GLU A 378 -11.92 6.48 -1.08
C GLU A 378 -10.57 5.75 -0.95
N ASN A 379 -9.55 6.42 -0.41
CA ASN A 379 -8.27 5.80 -0.10
C ASN A 379 -8.40 4.65 0.94
N GLU A 380 -9.26 4.83 1.95
CA GLU A 380 -9.62 3.77 2.90
C GLU A 380 -10.30 2.59 2.18
N ARG A 381 -11.24 2.86 1.27
CA ARG A 381 -11.90 1.80 0.47
C ARG A 381 -10.93 1.03 -0.42
N LEU A 382 -9.95 1.72 -1.02
CA LEU A 382 -8.99 1.13 -1.96
C LEU A 382 -7.89 0.34 -1.26
N PHE A 383 -7.33 0.87 -0.17
CA PHE A 383 -6.12 0.32 0.46
C PHE A 383 -6.31 -0.19 1.88
N GLY A 384 -7.49 -0.02 2.48
CA GLY A 384 -7.74 -0.37 3.88
C GLY A 384 -7.09 0.57 4.90
N ILE A 385 -6.53 1.70 4.46
CA ILE A 385 -5.86 2.70 5.31
C ILE A 385 -6.93 3.60 5.92
N ARG A 386 -7.33 3.33 7.16
CA ARG A 386 -8.51 3.99 7.73
C ARG A 386 -8.24 5.45 8.04
N VAL A 387 -9.20 6.34 7.75
CA VAL A 387 -9.10 7.77 8.09
C VAL A 387 -8.89 7.95 9.59
N LYS A 388 -9.52 7.09 10.40
CA LYS A 388 -9.32 7.06 11.86
C LYS A 388 -7.85 6.81 12.24
N GLU A 389 -7.17 5.90 11.54
CA GLU A 389 -5.78 5.57 11.82
C GLU A 389 -4.84 6.69 11.37
N LEU A 390 -5.10 7.31 10.22
CA LEU A 390 -4.38 8.50 9.78
C LEU A 390 -4.46 9.64 10.82
N LEU A 391 -5.61 9.79 11.49
CA LEU A 391 -5.80 10.77 12.57
C LEU A 391 -5.31 10.29 13.95
N THR A 392 -4.82 9.06 14.08
CA THR A 392 -4.30 8.53 15.34
C THR A 392 -2.80 8.79 15.41
N VAL A 393 -2.38 9.48 16.46
CA VAL A 393 -0.98 9.85 16.70
C VAL A 393 -0.64 9.49 18.15
N ASP A 394 0.44 8.73 18.32
CA ASP A 394 0.91 8.22 19.62
C ASP A 394 -0.21 7.52 20.41
N GLY A 395 -0.98 6.67 19.72
CA GLY A 395 -2.06 5.87 20.29
C GLY A 395 -3.37 6.62 20.57
N ALA A 396 -3.44 7.93 20.31
CA ALA A 396 -4.64 8.74 20.53
C ALA A 396 -5.15 9.39 19.25
N ARG A 397 -6.46 9.35 19.02
CA ARG A 397 -7.09 10.09 17.92
C ARG A 397 -6.94 11.60 18.18
N ARG A 398 -6.51 12.33 17.16
CA ARG A 398 -6.30 13.77 17.21
C ARG A 398 -7.21 14.51 16.20
N PRO A 399 -7.52 15.80 16.44
CA PRO A 399 -8.25 16.61 15.47
C PRO A 399 -7.46 16.79 14.16
N PRO A 400 -8.11 16.84 12.99
CA PRO A 400 -7.43 16.97 11.70
C PRO A 400 -6.41 18.12 11.61
N HIS A 401 -6.76 19.31 12.11
CA HIS A 401 -5.89 20.49 12.09
C HIS A 401 -4.60 20.37 12.93
N THR A 402 -4.54 19.38 13.84
CA THR A 402 -3.32 19.06 14.59
C THR A 402 -2.42 18.08 13.85
N VAL A 403 -3.01 17.24 12.99
CA VAL A 403 -2.34 16.14 12.28
C VAL A 403 -1.89 16.58 10.89
N TYR A 404 -2.71 17.36 10.18
CA TYR A 404 -2.45 17.82 8.83
C TYR A 404 -2.09 19.31 8.79
N ARG A 405 -1.26 19.67 7.82
CA ARG A 405 -0.85 21.03 7.48
C ARG A 405 -1.13 21.29 6.00
N LYS A 406 -1.28 22.56 5.65
CA LYS A 406 -1.42 23.00 4.26
C LYS A 406 -0.10 23.60 3.79
N VAL A 407 0.39 23.17 2.63
CA VAL A 407 1.40 23.88 1.86
C VAL A 407 0.66 24.65 0.77
N LYS A 408 0.85 25.96 0.71
CA LYS A 408 0.21 26.83 -0.30
C LYS A 408 1.25 27.71 -0.97
N ALA A 409 0.95 28.19 -2.17
CA ALA A 409 1.82 29.10 -2.89
C ALA A 409 1.94 30.44 -2.14
N VAL A 410 3.10 31.07 -2.21
CA VAL A 410 3.26 32.47 -1.80
C VAL A 410 2.84 33.35 -2.97
N ALA A 411 1.98 34.34 -2.72
CA ALA A 411 1.64 35.33 -3.72
C ALA A 411 2.90 36.11 -4.12
N LEU A 412 3.39 35.89 -5.35
CA LEU A 412 4.52 36.65 -5.88
C LEU A 412 4.10 38.11 -6.03
N LYS A 413 4.74 39.02 -5.27
CA LYS A 413 4.48 40.47 -5.29
C LYS A 413 4.53 41.09 -6.70
N VAL A 414 5.20 40.45 -7.66
CA VAL A 414 5.33 40.92 -9.05
C VAL A 414 4.01 40.82 -9.84
N LEU A 415 3.11 39.90 -9.50
CA LEU A 415 1.79 39.78 -10.16
C LEU A 415 0.74 40.77 -9.63
N ALA A 416 1.01 41.45 -8.51
CA ALA A 416 0.11 42.46 -7.96
C ALA A 416 0.14 43.80 -8.72
N HIS A 417 1.07 43.96 -9.68
CA HIS A 417 1.26 45.20 -10.45
C HIS A 417 0.71 45.17 -11.87
N THR A 418 0.10 44.07 -12.31
CA THR A 418 -0.63 44.02 -13.59
C THR A 418 -2.10 43.83 -13.32
N GLY A 419 -2.73 44.89 -12.79
CA GLY A 419 -4.15 45.10 -12.99
C GLY A 419 -4.37 45.44 -14.46
N LEU A 420 -4.84 44.46 -15.23
CA LEU A 420 -5.51 44.64 -16.52
C LEU A 420 -6.89 44.03 -16.41
#